data_AF-A0A9X4BEE1-F1
#
_entry.id   AF-A0A9X4BEE1-F1
#
_cell.length_a   1.000
_cell.length_b   1.000
_cell.length_c   1.000
_cell.angle_alpha   90.00
_cell.angle_beta   90.00
_cell.angle_gamma   90.00
#
_symmetry.space_group_name_H-M   'P 1'
#
loop_
_entity.id
_entity.type
_entity.pdbx_description
1 polymer ?
#
loop_
_entity_poly.entity_id
_entity_poly.type
_entity_poly.pdbx_seq_one_letter_code
_entity_poly.pdbx_strand_id
1 'polypeptide(L)'
;MKYSSRVVIGKFIIGGSILFFSCIGMILVGITTKLALIALSWFQSGFFEILWSDIFYAAQLGAMGGLILGFGWVALYLFKVKGF
;
A
#
# COMPACT_ATOMS: atom_id res chain seq x y z
N MET A 1 6.95 -35.58 -9.24
CA MET A 1 6.61 -34.52 -8.26
C MET A 1 7.37 -33.18 -8.45
N LYS A 2 7.80 -32.78 -9.67
CA LYS A 2 8.53 -31.50 -9.91
C LYS A 2 7.67 -30.33 -10.43
N TYR A 3 6.40 -30.58 -10.77
CA TYR A 3 5.51 -29.57 -11.36
C TYR A 3 4.81 -28.67 -10.32
N SER A 4 4.61 -29.17 -9.09
CA SER A 4 3.89 -28.41 -8.05
C SER A 4 4.66 -27.19 -7.56
N SER A 5 5.98 -27.28 -7.37
CA SER A 5 6.76 -26.16 -6.80
C SER A 5 6.86 -24.95 -7.74
N ARG A 6 6.92 -25.14 -9.07
CA ARG A 6 6.94 -24.02 -10.02
C ARG A 6 5.65 -23.20 -9.98
N VAL A 7 4.51 -23.88 -9.80
CA VAL A 7 3.19 -23.21 -9.71
C VAL A 7 3.08 -22.43 -8.39
N VAL A 8 3.63 -22.95 -7.30
CA VAL A 8 3.68 -22.26 -6.01
C VAL A 8 4.59 -21.02 -6.06
N ILE A 9 5.76 -21.13 -6.70
CA ILE A 9 6.70 -20.01 -6.89
C ILE A 9 6.09 -18.90 -7.76
N GLY A 10 5.43 -19.26 -8.87
CA GLY A 10 4.75 -18.28 -9.73
C GLY A 10 3.64 -17.53 -8.98
N LYS A 11 2.86 -18.22 -8.14
CA LYS A 11 1.83 -17.61 -7.30
C LYS A 11 2.41 -16.67 -6.23
N PHE A 12 3.56 -17.03 -5.67
CA PHE A 12 4.28 -16.18 -4.71
C PHE A 12 4.79 -14.89 -5.33
N ILE A 13 5.33 -14.96 -6.55
CA ILE A 13 5.80 -13.78 -7.29
C ILE A 13 4.62 -12.83 -7.55
N ILE A 14 3.50 -13.35 -8.06
CA ILE A 14 2.30 -12.55 -8.34
C ILE A 14 1.75 -11.92 -7.05
N GLY A 15 1.66 -12.68 -5.96
CA GLY A 15 1.23 -12.16 -4.65
C GLY A 15 2.17 -11.07 -4.12
N GLY A 16 3.48 -11.26 -4.26
CA GLY A 16 4.49 -10.27 -3.92
C GLY A 16 4.39 -8.99 -4.75
N SER A 17 4.15 -9.12 -6.06
CA SER A 17 3.94 -7.96 -6.96
C SER A 17 2.70 -7.14 -6.56
N ILE A 18 1.61 -7.81 -6.19
CA ILE A 18 0.37 -7.14 -5.78
C ILE A 18 0.55 -6.44 -4.42
N LEU A 19 1.25 -7.07 -3.48
CA LEU A 19 1.66 -6.47 -2.21
C LEU A 19 2.47 -5.20 -2.44
N PHE A 20 3.49 -5.28 -3.31
CA PHE A 20 4.34 -4.13 -3.63
C PHE A 20 3.54 -2.99 -4.26
N PHE A 21 2.70 -3.31 -5.25
CA PHE A 21 1.89 -2.30 -5.93
C PHE A 21 0.87 -1.65 -4.99
N SER A 22 0.26 -2.44 -4.08
CA SER A 22 -0.66 -1.93 -3.05
C SER A 22 0.05 -1.03 -2.05
N CYS A 23 1.27 -1.38 -1.63
CA CYS A 23 2.08 -0.57 -0.73
C CYS A 23 2.45 0.78 -1.36
N ILE A 24 2.94 0.77 -2.60
CA ILE A 24 3.27 1.99 -3.35
C ILE A 24 2.03 2.86 -3.55
N GLY A 25 0.89 2.26 -3.92
CA GLY A 25 -0.36 2.98 -4.12
C GLY A 25 -0.85 3.68 -2.85
N MET A 26 -0.81 3.00 -1.69
CA MET A 26 -1.24 3.58 -0.42
C MET A 26 -0.29 4.67 0.09
N ILE A 27 1.02 4.54 -0.14
CA ILE A 27 1.99 5.61 0.14
C ILE A 27 1.67 6.84 -0.72
N LEU A 28 1.39 6.64 -2.01
CA LEU A 28 1.02 7.73 -2.92
C LEU A 28 -0.24 8.46 -2.44
N VAL A 29 -1.29 7.71 -2.06
CA VAL A 29 -2.54 8.25 -1.53
C VAL A 29 -2.31 9.02 -0.23
N GLY A 30 -1.48 8.49 0.69
CA GLY A 30 -1.12 9.16 1.93
C GLY A 30 -0.41 10.50 1.71
N ILE A 31 0.52 10.55 0.75
CA ILE A 31 1.20 11.79 0.38
C ILE A 31 0.23 12.77 -0.29
N THR A 32 -0.61 12.28 -1.20
CA THR A 32 -1.54 13.13 -1.97
C THR A 32 -2.62 13.75 -1.07
N THR A 33 -3.14 12.98 -0.11
CA THR A 33 -4.13 13.47 0.87
C THR A 33 -3.51 14.51 1.80
N LYS A 34 -2.28 14.31 2.28
CA LYS A 34 -1.56 15.35 3.04
C LYS A 34 -1.32 16.60 2.20
N LEU A 35 -0.92 16.45 0.93
CA LEU A 35 -0.74 17.58 0.02
C LEU A 35 -2.05 18.35 -0.20
N ALA A 36 -3.16 17.64 -0.37
CA ALA A 36 -4.49 18.24 -0.51
C ALA A 36 -4.95 18.97 0.76
N LEU A 37 -4.64 18.43 1.95
CA LEU A 37 -4.93 19.09 3.22
C LEU A 37 -4.08 20.35 3.41
N ILE A 38 -2.80 20.32 3.01
CA ILE A 38 -1.92 21.50 3.03
C ILE A 38 -2.44 22.58 2.07
N ALA A 39 -2.90 22.18 0.87
CA ALA A 39 -3.50 23.11 -0.09
C ALA A 39 -4.81 23.72 0.44
N LEU A 40 -5.64 22.93 1.11
CA LEU A 40 -6.86 23.39 1.79
C LEU A 40 -6.54 24.36 2.94
N SER A 41 -5.58 24.02 3.80
CA SER A 41 -5.18 24.88 4.92
C SER A 41 -4.53 26.17 4.43
N TRP A 42 -3.83 26.15 3.29
CA TRP A 42 -3.30 27.34 2.65
C TRP A 42 -4.42 28.30 2.21
N PHE A 43 -5.51 27.76 1.65
CA PHE A 43 -6.67 28.56 1.25
C PHE A 43 -7.37 29.22 2.43
N GLN A 44 -7.30 28.62 3.63
CA GLN A 44 -8.00 29.09 4.82
C GLN A 44 -7.14 29.99 5.73
N SER A 45 -5.85 29.68 5.90
CA SER A 45 -4.96 30.37 6.85
C SER A 45 -3.81 31.14 6.20
N GLY A 46 -3.55 30.98 4.89
CA GLY A 46 -2.47 31.67 4.18
C GLY A 46 -1.04 31.24 4.54
N PHE A 47 -0.86 30.34 5.51
CA PHE A 47 0.43 29.79 5.94
C PHE A 47 0.69 28.41 5.33
N PHE A 48 1.93 28.19 4.91
CA PHE A 48 2.38 26.94 4.28
C PHE A 48 3.43 26.26 5.17
N GLU A 49 2.98 25.66 6.27
CA GLU A 49 3.86 24.88 7.14
C GLU A 49 3.95 23.44 6.64
N ILE A 50 4.97 23.17 5.83
CA ILE A 50 5.35 21.79 5.48
C ILE A 50 6.41 21.32 6.47
N LEU A 51 6.00 20.49 7.42
CA LEU A 51 6.93 19.71 8.24
C LEU A 51 7.27 18.42 7.50
N TRP A 52 8.56 18.20 7.22
CA TRP A 52 9.05 16.94 6.66
C TRP A 52 8.68 15.71 7.53
N SER A 53 8.55 15.91 8.84
CA SER A 53 8.12 14.87 9.78
C SER A 53 6.72 14.34 9.47
N ASP A 54 5.78 15.20 9.07
CA ASP A 54 4.42 14.80 8.71
C ASP A 54 4.37 13.98 7.42
N ILE A 55 5.25 14.28 6.47
CA ILE A 55 5.39 13.53 5.22
C ILE A 55 5.91 12.12 5.52
N PHE A 56 6.96 12.01 6.34
CA PHE A 56 7.48 10.72 6.78
C PHE A 56 6.42 9.91 7.54
N TYR A 57 5.66 10.54 8.42
CA TYR A 57 4.59 9.90 9.17
C TYR A 57 3.45 9.42 8.26
N ALA A 58 3.04 10.23 7.29
CA ALA A 58 2.03 9.86 6.30
C ALA A 58 2.49 8.73 5.38
N ALA A 59 3.77 8.73 4.98
CA ALA A 59 4.36 7.64 4.21
C ALA A 59 4.40 6.34 5.03
N GLN A 60 4.73 6.40 6.32
CA GLN A 60 4.73 5.24 7.21
C GLN A 60 3.32 4.68 7.43
N LEU A 61 2.32 5.55 7.63
CA LEU A 61 0.91 5.16 7.71
C LEU A 61 0.42 4.53 6.40
N GLY A 62 0.78 5.12 5.25
CA GLY A 62 0.47 4.59 3.93
C GLY A 62 1.10 3.21 3.69
N ALA A 63 2.36 3.03 4.08
CA ALA A 63 3.05 1.74 4.00
C ALA A 63 2.41 0.68 4.90
N MET A 64 2.05 1.03 6.14
CA MET A 64 1.37 0.12 7.07
C MET A 64 -0.01 -0.32 6.52
N GLY A 65 -0.77 0.63 5.97
CA GLY A 65 -2.08 0.36 5.34
C GLY A 65 -1.97 -0.50 4.08
N GLY A 66 -0.96 -0.24 3.24
CA GLY A 66 -0.67 -1.04 2.05
C GLY A 66 -0.21 -2.45 2.36
N LEU A 67 0.55 -2.65 3.44
CA LEU A 67 0.90 -3.98 3.94
C LEU A 67 -0.35 -4.75 4.39
N ILE A 68 -1.24 -4.14 5.17
CA ILE A 68 -2.48 -4.79 5.63
C ILE A 68 -3.36 -5.21 4.45
N LEU A 69 -3.59 -4.30 3.50
CA LEU A 69 -4.40 -4.57 2.31
C LEU A 69 -3.78 -5.64 1.42
N GLY A 70 -2.47 -5.56 1.17
CA GLY A 70 -1.78 -6.56 0.36
C GLY A 70 -1.70 -7.93 1.05
N PHE A 71 -1.56 -7.99 2.38
CA PHE A 71 -1.63 -9.25 3.13
C PHE A 71 -3.03 -9.85 3.06
N GLY A 72 -4.07 -9.02 3.17
CA GLY A 72 -5.46 -9.43 2.97
C GLY A 72 -5.69 -10.00 1.57
N TRP A 73 -5.10 -9.39 0.55
CA TRP A 73 -5.20 -9.88 -0.83
C TRP A 73 -4.47 -11.21 -1.05
N VAL A 74 -3.27 -11.37 -0.49
CA VAL A 74 -2.52 -12.64 -0.55
C VAL A 74 -3.26 -13.74 0.21
N ALA A 75 -3.84 -13.44 1.36
CA ALA A 75 -4.66 -14.38 2.12
C ALA A 75 -5.91 -14.81 1.32
N LEU A 76 -6.63 -13.87 0.71
CA LEU A 76 -7.75 -14.15 -0.18
C LEU A 76 -7.33 -14.99 -1.39
N TYR A 77 -6.16 -14.71 -1.98
CA TYR A 77 -5.65 -15.48 -3.11
C TYR A 77 -5.33 -16.92 -2.71
N LEU A 78 -4.70 -17.13 -1.54
CA LEU A 78 -4.43 -18.46 -1.00
C LEU A 78 -5.71 -19.22 -0.62
N PHE A 79 -6.70 -18.55 -0.03
CA PHE A 79 -7.99 -19.14 0.30
C PHE A 79 -8.82 -19.47 -0.95
N LYS A 80 -8.85 -18.59 -1.95
CA LYS A 80 -9.54 -18.83 -3.24
C LYS A 80 -8.96 -20.03 -3.98
N VAL A 81 -7.65 -20.26 -3.87
CA VAL A 81 -6.99 -21.43 -4.47
C VAL A 81 -7.36 -22.74 -3.76
N LYS A 82 -7.74 -22.69 -2.48
CA LYS A 82 -8.12 -23.89 -1.72
C LYS A 82 -9.55 -24.35 -1.92
N GLY A 83 -10.41 -23.56 -2.58
CA GLY A 83 -11.75 -23.97 -2.96
C GLY A 83 -12.64 -24.28 -1.76
N PHE A 84 -13.44 -23.31 -1.35
CA PHE A 84 -14.78 -23.57 -0.86
C PHE A 84 -15.75 -23.17 -1.98
#